data_AF-A0A4Q6EVT1-F1
#
_entry.id   AF-A0A4Q6EVT1-F1
#
_cell.length_a   1.000
_cell.length_b   1.000
_cell.length_c   1.000
_cell.angle_alpha   90.00
_cell.angle_beta   90.00
_cell.angle_gamma   90.00
#
_symmetry.space_group_name_H-M   'P 1'
#
loop_
_entity.id
_entity.type
_entity.pdbx_description
1 polymer ?
#
loop_
_entity_poly.entity_id
_entity_poly.type
_entity_poly.pdbx_seq_one_letter_code
_entity_poly.pdbx_strand_id
1 'polypeptide(L)'
;MAGVLLLILSLISAPAFASVRTISEGGRPIFWPNPRVIFTTNPTNDSGLSKTQVDNLLGNAFISWMVLGSRVNISYLSDVLNGANSDYDGMNRVYFATYGDRDLDANVVALTEVLYFVNSGQIAEADMVFNDKDFLFTDQVGDTGSTTGASPYRSKIYLPDVATHEAGHALGLDHSNVNLSSLFYQAFNGQYAINPDDANMMLNMYPVGANTGAVYGTVLGTAGGVFGTQVSAINLATGKVQAATLANPDGTFRLTNLPDSSYSIFMEPFGTSVSTVSGYYKNIDHRFCGSSSTTDFKRRFYGPCGSTSAAVIQISGANAVDLKTLSPACAAMGSPTPLNTPINLSVDPRLGSVATISATGSVFGILDTNQHQYYRLHNPNGSLVARALSYSLFSPIDLSVELLDPATMSPLSGSTSEDNVETNKPGGGPNYDSRAFANVNGSTDVIVHVKWNSYLAYSKYPGHSELVDYDSFYLLSLSLDGAYGATGATDMAACAQLPNKLQSAWFKTSSPSFSETKTGCGSLGGPGAGGGGPGGGLTLLFTAAFLAQGYFWASRRAKALQLVRRRR
;
A
#
# COMPACT_ATOMS: atom_id res chain seq x y z
N MET A 1 48.46 0.69 -37.42
CA MET A 1 48.34 0.29 -36.01
C MET A 1 46.98 0.77 -35.53
N ALA A 2 46.00 -0.14 -35.48
CA ALA A 2 44.64 0.17 -35.04
C ALA A 2 44.55 -0.09 -33.53
N GLY A 3 44.26 0.94 -32.75
CA GLY A 3 43.98 0.84 -31.32
C GLY A 3 42.47 0.84 -31.11
N VAL A 4 41.91 -0.34 -30.81
CA VAL A 4 40.52 -0.50 -30.37
C VAL A 4 40.45 -0.15 -28.89
N LEU A 5 39.80 0.97 -28.56
CA LEU A 5 39.47 1.34 -27.19
C LEU A 5 38.16 0.63 -26.81
N LEU A 6 38.25 -0.46 -26.05
CA LEU A 6 37.09 -1.13 -25.47
C LEU A 6 36.61 -0.31 -24.26
N LEU A 7 35.49 0.40 -24.43
CA LEU A 7 34.77 1.05 -23.34
C LEU A 7 33.87 -0.01 -22.68
N ILE A 8 34.33 -0.61 -21.58
CA ILE A 8 33.52 -1.51 -20.75
C ILE A 8 32.62 -0.63 -19.88
N LEU A 9 31.40 -0.37 -20.34
CA LEU A 9 30.34 0.23 -19.54
C LEU A 9 29.76 -0.86 -18.63
N SER A 10 30.33 -1.06 -17.45
CA SER A 10 29.72 -1.88 -16.41
C SER A 10 28.55 -1.10 -15.78
N LEU A 11 27.36 -1.22 -16.36
CA LEU A 11 26.11 -0.84 -15.70
C LEU A 11 25.94 -1.76 -14.49
N ILE A 12 26.33 -1.29 -13.31
CA ILE A 12 25.96 -1.94 -12.05
C ILE A 12 24.49 -1.62 -11.82
N SER A 13 23.60 -2.42 -12.40
CA SER A 13 22.18 -2.41 -12.05
C SER A 13 22.08 -2.94 -10.61
N ALA A 14 21.86 -2.06 -9.65
CA ALA A 14 21.52 -2.48 -8.30
C ALA A 14 20.20 -3.27 -8.37
N PRO A 15 20.12 -4.51 -7.87
CA PRO A 15 18.85 -5.22 -7.84
C PRO A 15 17.85 -4.42 -6.99
N ALA A 16 16.66 -4.13 -7.53
CA ALA A 16 15.53 -3.67 -6.72
C ALA A 16 15.06 -4.83 -5.84
N PHE A 17 14.73 -4.57 -4.58
CA PHE A 17 14.46 -5.61 -3.55
C PHE A 17 13.02 -5.53 -3.05
N ALA A 18 12.50 -6.62 -2.47
CA ALA A 18 11.17 -6.64 -1.86
C ALA A 18 10.98 -5.57 -0.75
N SER A 19 9.79 -4.97 -0.71
CA SER A 19 9.31 -3.70 -0.13
C SER A 19 10.17 -2.46 -0.46
N VAL A 20 9.70 -1.25 -0.12
CA VAL A 20 10.45 -0.01 -0.38
C VAL A 20 11.56 0.15 0.66
N ARG A 21 12.81 -0.13 0.26
CA ARG A 21 14.03 0.19 1.03
C ARG A 21 14.22 1.70 1.05
N THR A 22 14.65 2.27 2.18
CA THR A 22 15.29 3.59 2.15
C THR A 22 16.60 3.48 1.38
N ILE A 23 16.73 4.25 0.30
CA ILE A 23 17.92 4.31 -0.54
C ILE A 23 18.61 5.65 -0.29
N SER A 24 19.89 5.60 0.08
CA SER A 24 20.71 6.79 0.28
C SER A 24 20.76 7.64 -1.00
N GLU A 25 21.08 8.92 -0.84
CA GLU A 25 21.34 9.83 -1.95
C GLU A 25 22.54 9.40 -2.84
N GLY A 26 23.30 8.39 -2.41
CA GLY A 26 24.36 7.72 -3.17
C GLY A 26 23.92 6.43 -3.89
N GLY A 27 22.62 6.11 -3.87
CA GLY A 27 22.07 4.91 -4.49
C GLY A 27 22.33 3.62 -3.70
N ARG A 28 22.62 3.71 -2.40
CA ARG A 28 22.87 2.54 -1.55
C ARG A 28 21.68 2.31 -0.62
N PRO A 29 21.12 1.09 -0.56
CA PRO A 29 20.14 0.78 0.48
C PRO A 29 20.76 1.01 1.86
N ILE A 30 20.05 1.68 2.75
CA ILE A 30 20.55 1.91 4.10
C ILE A 30 20.30 0.68 5.00
N PHE A 31 21.19 0.43 5.95
CA PHE A 31 21.12 -0.72 6.84
C PHE A 31 21.97 -0.53 8.10
N TRP A 32 21.63 -1.23 9.17
CA TRP A 32 22.50 -1.36 10.35
C TRP A 32 23.64 -2.34 10.08
N PRO A 33 24.92 -1.93 10.18
CA PRO A 33 26.04 -2.85 10.02
C PRO A 33 26.09 -3.93 11.12
N ASN A 34 25.62 -3.59 12.32
CA ASN A 34 25.36 -4.54 13.40
C ASN A 34 23.85 -4.61 13.64
N PRO A 35 23.18 -5.73 13.37
CA PRO A 35 21.72 -5.83 13.51
C PRO A 35 21.25 -5.89 14.97
N ARG A 36 22.14 -5.72 15.95
CA ARG A 36 21.77 -5.45 17.34
C ARG A 36 21.58 -3.95 17.54
N VAL A 37 20.33 -3.52 17.60
CA VAL A 37 19.95 -2.11 17.73
C VAL A 37 19.45 -1.86 19.16
N ILE A 38 19.94 -0.80 19.81
CA ILE A 38 19.54 -0.43 21.17
C ILE A 38 18.86 0.93 21.09
N PHE A 39 17.59 1.00 21.51
CA PHE A 39 16.88 2.26 21.69
C PHE A 39 16.88 2.66 23.16
N THR A 40 17.21 3.92 23.43
CA THR A 40 17.13 4.52 24.76
C THR A 40 15.99 5.51 24.81
N THR A 41 15.06 5.31 25.73
CA THR A 41 13.79 6.04 25.76
C THR A 41 13.70 6.95 26.97
N ASN A 42 13.30 8.19 26.75
CA ASN A 42 12.73 9.04 27.79
C ASN A 42 11.20 8.94 27.73
N PRO A 43 10.54 8.31 28.72
CA PRO A 43 9.11 8.02 28.66
C PRO A 43 8.23 9.21 29.11
N THR A 44 8.83 10.35 29.46
CA THR A 44 8.11 11.53 29.96
C THR A 44 7.27 12.13 28.83
N ASN A 45 5.96 12.27 29.06
CA ASN A 45 4.98 12.69 28.05
C ASN A 45 3.84 13.50 28.68
N ASP A 46 3.12 14.26 27.85
CA ASP A 46 1.93 15.06 28.20
C ASP A 46 0.62 14.42 27.68
N SER A 47 0.70 13.14 27.32
CA SER A 47 -0.48 12.32 26.96
C SER A 47 -1.11 11.63 28.17
N GLY A 48 -0.51 11.75 29.36
CA GLY A 48 -1.00 11.15 30.59
C GLY A 48 -0.71 9.65 30.72
N LEU A 49 0.11 9.08 29.85
CA LEU A 49 0.58 7.70 29.97
C LEU A 49 1.64 7.62 31.06
N SER A 50 1.52 6.65 31.98
CA SER A 50 2.57 6.36 32.95
C SER A 50 3.82 5.80 32.27
N LYS A 51 4.98 5.92 32.92
CA LYS A 51 6.23 5.29 32.45
C LYS A 51 6.05 3.82 32.09
N THR A 52 5.37 3.05 32.94
CA THR A 52 5.12 1.62 32.71
C THR A 52 4.25 1.38 31.47
N GLN A 53 3.24 2.22 31.22
CA GLN A 53 2.42 2.11 30.00
C GLN A 53 3.28 2.40 28.77
N VAL A 54 4.05 3.49 28.77
CA VAL A 54 4.96 3.82 27.67
C VAL A 54 5.94 2.68 27.40
N ASP A 55 6.55 2.13 28.44
CA ASP A 55 7.52 1.04 28.34
C ASP A 55 6.94 -0.22 27.72
N ASN A 56 5.74 -0.60 28.13
CA ASN A 56 5.05 -1.76 27.57
C ASN A 56 4.64 -1.52 26.11
N LEU A 57 4.10 -0.34 25.80
CA LEU A 57 3.60 -0.02 24.46
C LEU A 57 4.75 0.09 23.44
N LEU A 58 5.79 0.87 23.75
CA LEU A 58 6.97 1.02 22.88
C LEU A 58 7.79 -0.27 22.80
N GLY A 59 8.00 -0.96 23.93
CA GLY A 59 8.72 -2.23 23.97
C GLY A 59 8.07 -3.28 23.05
N ASN A 60 6.74 -3.42 23.10
CA ASN A 60 6.01 -4.32 22.21
C ASN A 60 6.09 -3.88 20.74
N ALA A 61 5.95 -2.58 20.47
CA ALA A 61 6.02 -2.02 19.12
C ALA A 61 7.40 -2.24 18.45
N PHE A 62 8.48 -2.23 19.23
CA PHE A 62 9.83 -2.43 18.73
C PHE A 62 10.18 -3.91 18.56
N ILE A 63 9.81 -4.75 19.53
CA ILE A 63 10.10 -6.20 19.48
C ILE A 63 9.30 -6.88 18.35
N SER A 64 8.19 -6.31 17.89
CA SER A 64 7.44 -6.85 16.74
C SER A 64 8.29 -6.96 15.46
N TRP A 65 9.32 -6.12 15.30
CA TRP A 65 10.27 -6.16 14.19
C TRP A 65 11.33 -7.27 14.29
N MET A 66 11.39 -8.01 15.40
CA MET A 66 12.24 -9.20 15.54
C MET A 66 11.61 -10.41 14.83
N VAL A 67 11.40 -10.26 13.52
CA VAL A 67 10.77 -11.25 12.65
C VAL A 67 11.60 -12.53 12.62
N LEU A 68 10.94 -13.68 12.77
CA LEU A 68 11.60 -14.99 12.71
C LEU A 68 12.32 -15.17 11.36
N GLY A 69 13.63 -15.46 11.41
CA GLY A 69 14.47 -15.56 10.21
C GLY A 69 15.25 -14.28 9.88
N SER A 70 15.03 -13.20 10.63
CA SER A 70 15.85 -11.99 10.62
C SER A 70 16.90 -12.01 11.75
N ARG A 71 18.07 -11.39 11.51
CA ARG A 71 19.16 -11.21 12.49
C ARG A 71 18.92 -10.01 13.39
N VAL A 72 17.91 -9.19 13.10
CA VAL A 72 17.60 -8.01 13.89
C VAL A 72 17.27 -8.41 15.31
N ASN A 73 17.99 -7.79 16.24
CA ASN A 73 17.81 -7.96 17.66
C ASN A 73 17.69 -6.58 18.27
N ILE A 74 16.49 -6.23 18.73
CA ILE A 74 16.22 -4.92 19.29
C ILE A 74 16.23 -5.02 20.82
N SER A 75 16.98 -4.14 21.45
CA SER A 75 16.94 -3.92 22.89
C SER A 75 16.33 -2.55 23.16
N TYR A 76 15.41 -2.50 24.13
CA TYR A 76 14.74 -1.29 24.57
C TYR A 76 15.13 -0.98 26.02
N LEU A 77 15.65 0.22 26.27
CA LEU A 77 16.06 0.67 27.60
C LEU A 77 15.35 1.99 27.91
N SER A 78 14.57 2.04 29.00
CA SER A 78 13.78 3.23 29.34
C SER A 78 14.10 3.76 30.72
N ASP A 79 14.47 5.04 30.77
CA ASP A 79 14.76 5.79 31.97
C ASP A 79 14.42 7.28 31.75
N VAL A 80 13.89 7.94 32.76
CA VAL A 80 13.59 9.38 32.72
C VAL A 80 14.85 10.24 32.64
N LEU A 81 16.01 9.67 32.98
CA LEU A 81 17.32 10.31 32.87
C LEU A 81 17.92 10.19 31.46
N ASN A 82 17.31 9.41 30.56
CA ASN A 82 17.74 9.38 29.18
C ASN A 82 17.50 10.74 28.52
N GLY A 83 18.39 11.12 27.59
CA GLY A 83 18.23 12.34 26.81
C GLY A 83 16.92 12.33 26.01
N ALA A 84 16.25 13.48 25.96
CA ALA A 84 15.10 13.74 25.10
C ALA A 84 15.54 14.72 24.00
N ASN A 85 16.48 14.28 23.17
CA ASN A 85 17.09 15.09 22.12
C ASN A 85 17.36 14.26 20.87
N SER A 86 17.62 14.96 19.77
CA SER A 86 18.13 14.38 18.52
C SER A 86 19.56 14.82 18.26
N ASP A 87 20.38 14.75 19.31
CA ASP A 87 21.81 15.04 19.22
C ASP A 87 22.52 13.91 18.49
N TYR A 88 23.42 14.25 17.55
CA TYR A 88 24.25 13.27 16.84
C TYR A 88 25.37 12.68 17.72
N ASP A 89 24.99 11.88 18.72
CA ASP A 89 25.84 11.35 19.78
C ASP A 89 26.06 9.82 19.71
N GLY A 90 25.49 9.17 18.69
CA GLY A 90 25.54 7.73 18.46
C GLY A 90 24.57 6.91 19.30
N MET A 91 23.65 7.54 20.04
CA MET A 91 22.56 6.86 20.74
C MET A 91 21.26 7.00 19.97
N ASN A 92 20.54 5.90 19.82
CA ASN A 92 19.19 5.94 19.25
C ASN A 92 18.21 6.40 20.33
N ARG A 93 17.74 7.65 20.24
CA ARG A 93 16.83 8.25 21.21
C ARG A 93 15.39 8.04 20.84
N VAL A 94 14.55 7.89 21.85
CA VAL A 94 13.09 7.82 21.70
C VAL A 94 12.46 8.70 22.76
N TYR A 95 11.71 9.72 22.36
CA TYR A 95 11.16 10.69 23.31
C TYR A 95 9.90 11.36 22.79
N PHE A 96 9.26 12.16 23.64
CA PHE A 96 8.07 12.93 23.31
C PHE A 96 8.39 14.42 23.19
N ALA A 97 7.80 15.07 22.19
CA ALA A 97 8.11 16.46 21.81
C ALA A 97 7.92 17.46 22.96
N THR A 98 6.97 17.22 23.87
CA THR A 98 6.70 18.14 25.00
C THR A 98 7.91 18.33 25.92
N TYR A 99 8.71 17.28 26.10
CA TYR A 99 9.89 17.29 26.98
C TYR A 99 11.21 17.21 26.22
N GLY A 100 11.16 17.30 24.89
CA GLY A 100 12.32 17.22 24.03
C GLY A 100 12.75 18.54 23.40
N ASP A 101 13.81 18.48 22.62
CA ASP A 101 14.41 19.61 21.89
C ASP A 101 13.82 19.85 20.49
N ARG A 102 13.03 18.90 20.00
CA ARG A 102 12.50 18.86 18.64
C ARG A 102 11.02 19.19 18.62
N ASP A 103 10.69 20.32 18.00
CA ASP A 103 9.33 20.67 17.63
C ASP A 103 8.96 20.01 16.30
N LEU A 104 7.73 19.50 16.24
CA LEU A 104 7.15 18.89 15.04
C LEU A 104 6.00 19.76 14.53
N ASP A 105 5.76 19.74 13.21
CA ASP A 105 4.56 20.33 12.63
C ASP A 105 3.30 19.68 13.21
N ALA A 106 2.23 20.48 13.38
CA ALA A 106 0.99 20.03 14.03
C ALA A 106 0.25 18.89 13.30
N ASN A 107 0.63 18.61 12.05
CA ASN A 107 0.08 17.49 11.28
C ASN A 107 0.91 16.20 11.45
N VAL A 108 2.18 16.31 11.86
CA VAL A 108 3.10 15.20 12.02
C VAL A 108 2.90 14.56 13.40
N VAL A 109 2.49 13.30 13.42
CA VAL A 109 2.26 12.51 14.64
C VAL A 109 3.57 12.06 15.26
N ALA A 110 4.53 11.63 14.45
CA ALA A 110 5.87 11.27 14.89
C ALA A 110 6.87 11.40 13.75
N LEU A 111 8.15 11.41 14.09
CA LEU A 111 9.25 11.48 13.14
C LEU A 111 10.39 10.58 13.59
N THR A 112 10.92 9.80 12.65
CA THR A 112 12.23 9.16 12.78
C THR A 112 13.26 9.91 11.95
N GLU A 113 14.33 10.36 12.60
CA GLU A 113 15.51 10.92 11.96
C GLU A 113 16.58 9.84 11.88
N VAL A 114 17.06 9.53 10.68
CA VAL A 114 18.09 8.49 10.48
C VAL A 114 19.37 9.13 9.98
N LEU A 115 20.46 8.97 10.73
CA LEU A 115 21.79 9.39 10.34
C LEU A 115 22.53 8.23 9.68
N TYR A 116 23.05 8.44 8.47
CA TYR A 116 23.77 7.39 7.75
C TYR A 116 24.92 7.92 6.89
N PHE A 117 25.82 7.01 6.54
CA PHE A 117 26.90 7.26 5.60
C PHE A 117 26.42 7.09 4.16
N VAL A 118 26.37 8.17 3.37
CA VAL A 118 25.79 8.19 2.02
C VAL A 118 26.38 7.12 1.10
N ASN A 119 27.70 6.94 1.15
CA ASN A 119 28.44 6.05 0.25
C ASN A 119 28.32 4.55 0.57
N SER A 120 28.04 4.20 1.83
CA SER A 120 27.92 2.81 2.27
C SER A 120 26.48 2.41 2.58
N GLY A 121 25.60 3.37 2.87
CA GLY A 121 24.26 3.13 3.41
C GLY A 121 24.25 2.74 4.89
N GLN A 122 25.40 2.70 5.57
CA GLN A 122 25.44 2.28 6.97
C GLN A 122 24.75 3.31 7.85
N ILE A 123 23.73 2.87 8.58
CA ILE A 123 23.07 3.66 9.62
C ILE A 123 24.04 3.77 10.81
N ALA A 124 24.20 5.00 11.28
CA ALA A 124 25.00 5.34 12.46
C ALA A 124 24.11 5.54 13.70
N GLU A 125 22.92 6.14 13.50
CA GLU A 125 22.03 6.58 14.56
C GLU A 125 20.60 6.72 14.01
N ALA A 126 19.61 6.49 14.85
CA ALA A 126 18.21 6.74 14.54
C ALA A 126 17.45 7.27 15.77
N ASP A 127 16.91 8.48 15.69
CA ASP A 127 16.15 9.12 16.75
C ASP A 127 14.67 9.20 16.39
N MET A 128 13.81 9.06 17.39
CA MET A 128 12.37 9.11 17.25
C MET A 128 11.76 10.12 18.22
N VAL A 129 10.94 11.01 17.66
CA VAL A 129 10.15 11.98 18.43
C VAL A 129 8.67 11.79 18.16
N PHE A 130 7.87 11.69 19.23
CA PHE A 130 6.42 11.58 19.19
C PHE A 130 5.77 12.93 19.53
N ASN A 131 4.89 13.44 18.67
CA ASN A 131 4.24 14.74 18.83
C ASN A 131 3.08 14.71 19.83
N ASP A 132 3.40 14.66 21.12
CA ASP A 132 2.41 14.72 22.19
C ASP A 132 1.98 16.16 22.55
N LYS A 133 2.39 17.16 21.76
CA LYS A 133 1.85 18.52 21.86
C LYS A 133 0.50 18.61 21.15
N ASP A 134 0.42 18.05 19.95
CA ASP A 134 -0.77 18.13 19.08
C ASP A 134 -1.65 16.86 19.13
N PHE A 135 -1.06 15.69 19.42
CA PHE A 135 -1.77 14.41 19.42
C PHE A 135 -1.81 13.78 20.80
N LEU A 136 -2.95 13.21 21.20
CA LEU A 136 -3.07 12.48 22.46
C LEU A 136 -2.71 11.01 22.23
N PHE A 137 -1.55 10.57 22.73
CA PHE A 137 -1.19 9.16 22.69
C PHE A 137 -1.96 8.36 23.74
N THR A 138 -2.50 7.20 23.34
CA THR A 138 -3.32 6.34 24.20
C THR A 138 -2.80 4.91 24.19
N ASP A 139 -3.32 4.12 25.13
CA ASP A 139 -3.04 2.69 25.28
C ASP A 139 -4.21 1.81 24.81
N GLN A 140 -5.20 2.39 24.13
CA GLN A 140 -6.41 1.70 23.68
C GLN A 140 -6.37 1.40 22.18
N VAL A 141 -6.42 0.12 21.83
CA VAL A 141 -6.52 -0.32 20.42
C VAL A 141 -7.81 0.25 19.80
N GLY A 142 -7.70 0.83 18.60
CA GLY A 142 -8.85 1.42 17.89
C GLY A 142 -9.00 2.94 18.08
N ASP A 143 -8.20 3.57 18.95
CA ASP A 143 -8.28 5.01 19.20
C ASP A 143 -7.68 5.85 18.05
N THR A 144 -6.81 5.30 17.20
CA THR A 144 -6.11 6.06 16.15
C THR A 144 -7.10 6.71 15.18
N GLY A 145 -7.02 8.03 15.06
CA GLY A 145 -7.91 8.84 14.20
C GLY A 145 -9.23 9.25 14.86
N SER A 146 -9.51 8.84 16.10
CA SER A 146 -10.59 9.42 16.91
C SER A 146 -10.16 10.74 17.56
N THR A 147 -11.08 11.51 18.16
CA THR A 147 -10.77 12.80 18.80
C THR A 147 -11.10 12.80 20.29
N THR A 148 -10.46 13.66 21.07
CA THR A 148 -10.91 13.97 22.43
C THR A 148 -12.30 14.60 22.39
N GLY A 149 -13.13 14.31 23.40
CA GLY A 149 -14.49 14.88 23.49
C GLY A 149 -14.55 16.29 24.06
N ALA A 150 -13.42 16.86 24.48
CA ALA A 150 -13.32 18.13 25.18
C ALA A 150 -12.13 18.96 24.65
N SER A 151 -12.27 20.29 24.70
CA SER A 151 -11.28 21.26 24.25
C SER A 151 -10.02 21.29 25.14
N PRO A 152 -8.80 21.40 24.59
CA PRO A 152 -8.51 21.43 23.15
C PRO A 152 -8.74 20.06 22.51
N TYR A 153 -9.36 20.06 21.34
CA TYR A 153 -9.58 18.85 20.56
C TYR A 153 -8.22 18.34 20.05
N ARG A 154 -7.79 17.20 20.57
CA ARG A 154 -6.61 16.47 20.11
C ARG A 154 -7.07 15.21 19.42
N SER A 155 -6.42 14.87 18.32
CA SER A 155 -6.62 13.56 17.74
C SER A 155 -5.91 12.51 18.58
N LYS A 156 -6.59 11.40 18.83
CA LYS A 156 -6.05 10.28 19.58
C LYS A 156 -5.27 9.36 18.66
N ILE A 157 -4.18 8.81 19.19
CA ILE A 157 -3.31 7.87 18.52
C ILE A 157 -3.03 6.72 19.49
N TYR A 158 -3.37 5.48 19.11
CA TYR A 158 -2.88 4.33 19.83
C TYR A 158 -1.36 4.25 19.63
N LEU A 159 -0.57 4.47 20.70
CA LEU A 159 0.88 4.69 20.59
C LEU A 159 1.61 3.60 19.75
N PRO A 160 1.31 2.30 19.89
CA PRO A 160 1.93 1.26 19.08
C PRO A 160 1.69 1.36 17.57
N ASP A 161 0.58 1.96 17.10
CA ASP A 161 0.34 2.12 15.65
C ASP A 161 1.48 2.91 14.99
N VAL A 162 1.86 4.02 15.62
CA VAL A 162 2.91 4.90 15.10
C VAL A 162 4.29 4.47 15.57
N ALA A 163 4.44 3.94 16.78
CA ALA A 163 5.74 3.46 17.25
C ALA A 163 6.27 2.28 16.41
N THR A 164 5.40 1.38 15.95
CA THR A 164 5.81 0.30 15.04
C THR A 164 6.23 0.86 13.68
N HIS A 165 5.53 1.88 13.16
CA HIS A 165 5.89 2.58 11.93
C HIS A 165 7.29 3.22 12.03
N GLU A 166 7.51 4.05 13.05
CA GLU A 166 8.79 4.75 13.27
C GLU A 166 9.95 3.76 13.48
N ALA A 167 9.72 2.65 14.19
CA ALA A 167 10.72 1.60 14.34
C ALA A 167 11.14 0.98 12.99
N GLY A 168 10.22 0.83 12.05
CA GLY A 168 10.55 0.38 10.70
C GLY A 168 11.48 1.37 9.99
N HIS A 169 11.22 2.67 10.11
CA HIS A 169 12.11 3.69 9.58
C HIS A 169 13.52 3.63 10.17
N ALA A 170 13.64 3.48 11.48
CA ALA A 170 14.93 3.36 12.15
C ALA A 170 15.70 2.10 11.72
N LEU A 171 15.02 1.07 11.22
CA LEU A 171 15.63 -0.14 10.67
C LEU A 171 16.04 -0.01 9.19
N GLY A 172 15.74 1.11 8.54
CA GLY A 172 16.11 1.43 7.16
C GLY A 172 15.01 1.22 6.12
N LEU A 173 13.74 1.20 6.56
CA LEU A 173 12.58 0.99 5.70
C LEU A 173 11.91 2.31 5.31
N ASP A 174 11.45 2.41 4.06
CA ASP A 174 10.65 3.55 3.57
C ASP A 174 9.15 3.25 3.64
N HIS A 175 8.33 4.26 3.35
CA HIS A 175 6.89 4.07 3.27
C HIS A 175 6.51 3.05 2.21
N SER A 176 5.48 2.25 2.53
CA SER A 176 4.89 1.27 1.63
C SER A 176 3.46 1.70 1.26
N ASN A 177 3.07 1.43 0.02
CA ASN A 177 1.68 1.58 -0.42
C ASN A 177 0.89 0.28 -0.26
N VAL A 178 1.49 -0.78 0.32
CA VAL A 178 0.74 -2.00 0.58
C VAL A 178 -0.35 -1.71 1.61
N ASN A 179 -1.59 -2.08 1.29
CA ASN A 179 -2.70 -1.88 2.21
C ASN A 179 -2.40 -2.57 3.55
N LEU A 180 -2.63 -1.84 4.64
CA LEU A 180 -2.35 -2.28 6.00
C LEU A 180 -0.87 -2.59 6.29
N SER A 181 0.08 -2.04 5.54
CA SER A 181 1.50 -2.05 5.93
C SER A 181 1.71 -1.23 7.21
N SER A 182 2.60 -1.69 8.09
CA SER A 182 3.02 -0.90 9.25
C SER A 182 3.76 0.38 8.81
N LEU A 183 4.31 0.39 7.59
CA LEU A 183 5.02 1.50 6.96
C LEU A 183 4.12 2.34 6.05
N PHE A 184 2.81 2.19 6.12
CA PHE A 184 1.92 3.09 5.39
C PHE A 184 2.09 4.54 5.89
N TYR A 185 2.25 5.51 5.00
CA TYR A 185 2.62 6.91 5.36
C TYR A 185 1.62 7.65 6.27
N GLN A 186 0.36 7.22 6.27
CA GLN A 186 -0.72 7.79 7.08
C GLN A 186 -1.03 6.89 8.27
N ALA A 187 -1.15 7.49 9.46
CA ALA A 187 -1.55 6.77 10.67
C ALA A 187 -2.97 6.19 10.53
N PHE A 188 -3.14 4.90 10.84
CA PHE A 188 -4.44 4.22 10.86
C PHE A 188 -4.49 3.15 11.95
N ASN A 189 -5.70 2.72 12.32
CA ASN A 189 -5.90 1.65 13.30
C ASN A 189 -5.38 0.31 12.78
N GLY A 190 -4.44 -0.31 13.51
CA GLY A 190 -3.90 -1.62 13.19
C GLY A 190 -2.48 -1.63 12.64
N GLN A 191 -1.89 -0.45 12.48
CA GLN A 191 -0.52 -0.25 12.02
C GLN A 191 0.53 -0.84 12.98
N TYR A 192 0.14 -1.14 14.22
CA TYR A 192 0.99 -1.84 15.20
C TYR A 192 1.35 -3.29 14.80
N ALA A 193 0.65 -3.87 13.82
CA ALA A 193 0.87 -5.23 13.35
C ALA A 193 1.77 -5.26 12.11
N ILE A 194 2.83 -6.07 12.14
CA ILE A 194 3.75 -6.25 11.01
C ILE A 194 3.02 -6.95 9.85
N ASN A 195 2.99 -6.29 8.69
CA ASN A 195 2.44 -6.85 7.46
C ASN A 195 3.41 -7.87 6.86
N PRO A 196 2.94 -8.88 6.10
CA PRO A 196 3.82 -9.77 5.35
C PRO A 196 4.85 -9.07 4.45
N ASP A 197 4.50 -7.92 3.83
CA ASP A 197 5.44 -7.08 3.07
C ASP A 197 6.60 -6.58 3.94
N ASP A 198 6.27 -5.99 5.09
CA ASP A 198 7.23 -5.48 6.07
C ASP A 198 8.12 -6.60 6.65
N ALA A 199 7.53 -7.77 6.94
CA ALA A 199 8.26 -8.92 7.43
C ALA A 199 9.24 -9.48 6.40
N ASN A 200 8.79 -9.62 5.15
CA ASN A 200 9.60 -10.12 4.04
C ASN A 200 10.87 -9.27 3.83
N MET A 201 10.70 -7.96 4.00
CA MET A 201 11.79 -7.00 3.95
C MET A 201 12.84 -7.22 5.03
N MET A 202 12.42 -7.44 6.26
CA MET A 202 13.36 -7.72 7.36
C MET A 202 14.19 -8.97 7.07
N LEU A 203 13.56 -10.00 6.50
CA LEU A 203 14.26 -11.20 6.03
C LEU A 203 15.24 -10.90 4.90
N ASN A 204 14.96 -9.89 4.07
CA ASN A 204 15.83 -9.52 2.96
C ASN A 204 16.99 -8.61 3.39
N MET A 205 16.76 -7.73 4.38
CA MET A 205 17.77 -6.81 4.91
C MET A 205 18.73 -7.51 5.85
N TYR A 206 18.22 -8.40 6.69
CA TYR A 206 18.96 -8.98 7.79
C TYR A 206 18.81 -10.53 7.83
N PRO A 207 19.12 -11.27 6.77
CA PRO A 207 18.79 -12.70 6.67
C PRO A 207 19.53 -13.61 7.67
N VAL A 208 18.80 -14.54 8.31
CA VAL A 208 19.34 -15.74 8.98
C VAL A 208 19.15 -16.94 8.05
N GLY A 209 20.13 -17.18 7.17
CA GLY A 209 20.11 -18.34 6.28
C GLY A 209 19.94 -17.96 4.81
N ALA A 210 19.54 -18.93 3.99
CA ALA A 210 19.34 -18.74 2.55
C ALA A 210 17.97 -18.11 2.27
N ASN A 211 17.93 -17.23 1.27
CA ASN A 211 16.69 -16.63 0.79
C ASN A 211 15.73 -17.72 0.28
N THR A 212 14.43 -17.53 0.49
CA THR A 212 13.41 -18.36 -0.16
C THR A 212 13.19 -17.88 -1.61
N GLY A 213 12.18 -18.42 -2.28
CA GLY A 213 11.92 -18.14 -3.68
C GLY A 213 11.73 -16.66 -4.01
N ALA A 214 11.87 -16.36 -5.29
CA ALA A 214 11.87 -14.99 -5.80
C ALA A 214 11.15 -14.89 -7.14
N VAL A 215 10.66 -13.69 -7.45
CA VAL A 215 10.29 -13.30 -8.81
C VAL A 215 11.06 -12.06 -9.21
N TYR A 216 11.41 -11.95 -10.48
CA TYR A 216 12.09 -10.76 -11.02
C TYR A 216 11.68 -10.53 -12.47
N GLY A 217 11.89 -9.32 -12.95
CA GLY A 217 11.57 -8.96 -14.33
C GLY A 217 11.90 -7.50 -14.59
N THR A 218 11.36 -6.97 -15.69
CA THR A 218 11.53 -5.56 -16.08
C THR A 218 10.18 -4.96 -16.46
N VAL A 219 9.84 -3.80 -15.88
CA VAL A 219 8.68 -3.00 -16.27
C VAL A 219 9.09 -2.05 -17.40
N LEU A 220 8.53 -2.26 -18.60
CA LEU A 220 8.88 -1.49 -19.79
C LEU A 220 7.70 -0.71 -20.35
N GLY A 221 8.00 0.52 -20.78
CA GLY A 221 7.20 1.28 -21.75
C GLY A 221 7.96 1.42 -23.07
N THR A 222 7.44 2.24 -23.97
CA THR A 222 7.99 2.43 -25.33
C THR A 222 9.35 3.12 -25.36
N ALA A 223 9.71 3.90 -24.33
CA ALA A 223 11.00 4.59 -24.23
C ALA A 223 12.03 3.85 -23.34
N GLY A 224 11.65 2.72 -22.73
CA GLY A 224 12.48 1.95 -21.80
C GLY A 224 11.82 1.73 -20.44
N GLY A 225 12.65 1.56 -19.40
CA GLY A 225 12.21 1.30 -18.03
C GLY A 225 11.19 2.31 -17.49
N VAL A 226 10.19 1.80 -16.75
CA VAL A 226 9.21 2.64 -16.06
C VAL A 226 9.59 2.76 -14.59
N PHE A 227 10.45 3.73 -14.29
CA PHE A 227 10.99 3.98 -12.95
C PHE A 227 9.86 4.17 -11.92
N GLY A 228 10.03 3.55 -10.74
CA GLY A 228 9.11 3.74 -9.63
C GLY A 228 7.81 2.96 -9.74
N THR A 229 7.63 2.12 -10.76
CA THR A 229 6.45 1.24 -10.82
C THR A 229 6.45 0.32 -9.62
N GLN A 230 5.39 0.35 -8.83
CA GLN A 230 5.23 -0.58 -7.74
C GLN A 230 4.83 -1.95 -8.31
N VAL A 231 5.55 -3.00 -7.91
CA VAL A 231 5.26 -4.38 -8.28
C VAL A 231 5.04 -5.20 -7.03
N SER A 232 3.90 -5.87 -6.95
CA SER A 232 3.45 -6.62 -5.77
C SER A 232 3.19 -8.09 -6.11
N ALA A 233 3.60 -9.00 -5.23
CA ALA A 233 3.26 -10.42 -5.27
C ALA A 233 2.12 -10.72 -4.28
N ILE A 234 0.95 -11.05 -4.79
CA ILE A 234 -0.23 -11.41 -4.01
C ILE A 234 -0.25 -12.92 -3.83
N ASN A 235 -0.15 -13.39 -2.58
CA ASN A 235 -0.29 -14.81 -2.26
C ASN A 235 -1.75 -15.22 -2.45
N LEU A 236 -2.03 -16.12 -3.40
CA LEU A 236 -3.39 -16.49 -3.77
C LEU A 236 -4.11 -17.30 -2.67
N ALA A 237 -3.36 -18.01 -1.83
CA ALA A 237 -3.93 -18.75 -0.70
C ALA A 237 -4.47 -17.82 0.39
N THR A 238 -3.72 -16.77 0.71
CA THR A 238 -4.08 -15.83 1.80
C THR A 238 -4.84 -14.61 1.31
N GLY A 239 -4.66 -14.19 0.05
CA GLY A 239 -5.15 -12.93 -0.49
C GLY A 239 -4.28 -11.72 -0.16
N LYS A 240 -3.15 -11.92 0.56
CA LYS A 240 -2.30 -10.84 1.04
C LYS A 240 -1.16 -10.53 0.07
N VAL A 241 -0.78 -9.26 -0.01
CA VAL A 241 0.50 -8.88 -0.62
C VAL A 241 1.62 -9.42 0.27
N GLN A 242 2.44 -10.32 -0.27
CA GLN A 242 3.54 -10.96 0.43
C GLN A 242 4.84 -10.15 0.37
N ALA A 243 5.00 -9.40 -0.72
CA ALA A 243 6.12 -8.52 -0.99
C ALA A 243 5.72 -7.54 -2.10
N ALA A 244 6.06 -6.27 -1.95
CA ALA A 244 6.01 -5.23 -2.98
C ALA A 244 7.43 -4.77 -3.36
N THR A 245 7.64 -3.87 -4.31
CA THR A 245 8.92 -3.18 -4.54
C THR A 245 8.71 -2.06 -5.54
N LEU A 246 9.62 -1.10 -5.63
CA LEU A 246 9.66 -0.13 -6.72
C LEU A 246 10.66 -0.55 -7.79
N ALA A 247 10.23 -0.51 -9.05
CA ALA A 247 11.11 -0.75 -10.18
C ALA A 247 12.22 0.33 -10.26
N ASN A 248 13.44 -0.11 -10.60
CA ASN A 248 14.59 0.73 -10.84
C ASN A 248 14.43 1.65 -12.06
N PRO A 249 15.34 2.62 -12.29
CA PRO A 249 15.30 3.49 -13.47
C PRO A 249 15.29 2.74 -14.81
N ASP A 250 15.94 1.58 -14.88
CA ASP A 250 15.93 0.69 -16.04
C ASP A 250 14.68 -0.23 -16.12
N GLY A 251 13.76 -0.09 -15.17
CA GLY A 251 12.54 -0.88 -15.04
C GLY A 251 12.74 -2.21 -14.31
N THR A 252 13.96 -2.59 -13.95
CA THR A 252 14.22 -3.87 -13.30
C THR A 252 13.61 -3.91 -11.89
N PHE A 253 13.08 -5.07 -11.50
CA PHE A 253 12.58 -5.31 -10.14
C PHE A 253 12.86 -6.74 -9.70
N ARG A 254 12.91 -6.96 -8.39
CA ARG A 254 12.96 -8.31 -7.81
C ARG A 254 12.25 -8.35 -6.46
N LEU A 255 11.34 -9.30 -6.33
CA LEU A 255 10.69 -9.68 -5.08
C LEU A 255 11.35 -10.96 -4.58
N THR A 256 11.75 -11.00 -3.32
CA THR A 256 12.51 -12.11 -2.72
C THR A 256 11.78 -12.67 -1.51
N ASN A 257 12.33 -13.73 -0.91
CA ASN A 257 11.81 -14.31 0.33
C ASN A 257 10.32 -14.69 0.25
N LEU A 258 9.85 -15.03 -0.95
CA LEU A 258 8.50 -15.53 -1.17
C LEU A 258 8.43 -16.97 -0.64
N PRO A 259 7.52 -17.26 0.31
CA PRO A 259 7.25 -18.63 0.71
C PRO A 259 6.76 -19.50 -0.46
N ASP A 260 6.77 -20.81 -0.27
CA ASP A 260 6.20 -21.75 -1.23
C ASP A 260 4.69 -21.50 -1.34
N SER A 261 4.27 -21.02 -2.51
CA SER A 261 2.87 -20.71 -2.79
C SER A 261 2.64 -20.38 -4.26
N SER A 262 1.41 -20.03 -4.57
CA SER A 262 0.99 -19.50 -5.86
C SER A 262 0.74 -18.00 -5.73
N TYR A 263 1.25 -17.23 -6.68
CA TYR A 263 1.21 -15.79 -6.65
C TYR A 263 0.58 -15.21 -7.92
N SER A 264 -0.21 -14.15 -7.75
CA SER A 264 -0.51 -13.21 -8.83
C SER A 264 0.41 -12.00 -8.70
N ILE A 265 0.89 -11.48 -9.82
CA ILE A 265 1.75 -10.30 -9.85
C ILE A 265 0.93 -9.11 -10.30
N PHE A 266 1.02 -8.02 -9.54
CA PHE A 266 0.25 -6.79 -9.73
C PHE A 266 1.22 -5.62 -9.88
N MET A 267 0.90 -4.69 -10.78
CA MET A 267 1.70 -3.49 -11.00
C MET A 267 0.82 -2.24 -10.95
N GLU A 268 1.31 -1.20 -10.29
CA GLU A 268 0.59 0.05 -10.08
C GLU A 268 1.54 1.26 -10.02
N PRO A 269 1.06 2.48 -10.31
CA PRO A 269 1.82 3.68 -9.98
C PRO A 269 2.03 3.73 -8.46
N PHE A 270 3.17 4.23 -8.02
CA PHE A 270 3.34 4.55 -6.61
C PHE A 270 2.41 5.72 -6.27
N GLY A 271 1.29 5.41 -5.62
CA GLY A 271 0.16 6.33 -5.49
C GLY A 271 0.24 7.30 -4.31
N THR A 272 1.17 7.11 -3.36
CA THR A 272 1.45 8.13 -2.36
C THR A 272 2.40 9.17 -2.95
N SER A 273 2.38 10.39 -2.41
CA SER A 273 3.32 11.42 -2.84
C SER A 273 4.74 10.89 -2.77
N VAL A 274 5.50 10.87 -3.88
CA VAL A 274 6.89 10.35 -3.91
C VAL A 274 7.84 11.04 -2.93
N SER A 275 7.41 12.13 -2.30
CA SER A 275 8.07 12.78 -1.16
C SER A 275 8.02 11.98 0.15
N THR A 276 7.18 10.94 0.24
CA THR A 276 7.02 10.06 1.41
C THR A 276 8.08 8.96 1.45
N VAL A 277 8.78 8.74 0.34
CA VAL A 277 9.90 7.81 0.23
C VAL A 277 11.21 8.57 0.06
N SER A 278 12.33 7.85 0.15
CA SER A 278 13.67 8.44 0.08
C SER A 278 13.90 9.27 -1.16
N GLY A 279 14.76 10.29 -1.01
CA GLY A 279 15.07 11.26 -2.06
C GLY A 279 15.52 10.63 -3.39
N TYR A 280 16.06 9.41 -3.37
CA TYR A 280 16.37 8.60 -4.56
C TYR A 280 15.22 8.54 -5.57
N TYR A 281 13.98 8.44 -5.09
CA TYR A 281 12.76 8.29 -5.88
C TYR A 281 12.09 9.62 -6.27
N LYS A 282 12.66 10.77 -5.89
CA LYS A 282 12.06 12.10 -6.08
C LYS A 282 11.73 12.46 -7.54
N ASN A 283 12.41 11.84 -8.49
CA ASN A 283 12.22 12.09 -9.93
C ASN A 283 11.15 11.20 -10.57
N ILE A 284 10.49 10.32 -9.81
CA ILE A 284 9.39 9.50 -10.32
C ILE A 284 8.27 10.42 -10.81
N ASP A 285 7.83 10.19 -12.04
CA ASP A 285 6.63 10.77 -12.65
C ASP A 285 5.87 9.65 -13.37
N HIS A 286 4.67 9.33 -12.91
CA HIS A 286 3.83 8.29 -13.52
C HIS A 286 2.87 8.84 -14.58
N ARG A 287 2.84 10.16 -14.80
CA ARG A 287 1.89 10.83 -15.69
C ARG A 287 2.32 10.67 -17.14
N PHE A 288 1.92 9.55 -17.69
CA PHE A 288 2.21 9.13 -19.06
C PHE A 288 0.97 9.15 -19.94
N CYS A 289 -0.21 9.15 -19.32
CA CYS A 289 -1.48 8.89 -19.97
C CYS A 289 -2.30 10.16 -20.22
N GLY A 290 -3.26 10.05 -21.16
CA GLY A 290 -4.04 11.17 -21.67
C GLY A 290 -3.35 11.91 -22.81
N SER A 291 -4.09 12.75 -23.53
CA SER A 291 -3.58 13.53 -24.68
C SER A 291 -2.48 14.53 -24.30
N SER A 292 -2.36 14.86 -23.02
CA SER A 292 -1.35 15.75 -22.44
C SER A 292 -0.33 15.05 -21.54
N SER A 293 -0.37 13.71 -21.40
CA SER A 293 0.46 12.97 -20.43
C SER A 293 0.37 13.55 -19.01
N THR A 294 -0.86 13.76 -18.53
CA THR A 294 -1.14 14.40 -17.23
C THR A 294 -1.76 13.45 -16.23
N THR A 295 -2.14 12.23 -16.64
CA THR A 295 -2.73 11.22 -15.76
C THR A 295 -1.78 10.05 -15.62
N ASP A 296 -1.80 9.42 -14.45
CA ASP A 296 -0.98 8.25 -14.19
C ASP A 296 -1.37 7.07 -15.09
N PHE A 297 -0.42 6.16 -15.29
CA PHE A 297 -0.75 4.84 -15.83
C PHE A 297 -1.64 4.08 -14.84
N LYS A 298 -2.39 3.12 -15.35
CA LYS A 298 -3.40 2.38 -14.59
C LYS A 298 -2.84 1.07 -14.05
N ARG A 299 -3.40 0.66 -12.91
CA ARG A 299 -3.20 -0.64 -12.28
C ARG A 299 -3.40 -1.78 -13.26
N ARG A 300 -2.61 -2.84 -13.12
CA ARG A 300 -2.69 -3.99 -14.01
C ARG A 300 -2.16 -5.27 -13.36
N PHE A 301 -2.84 -6.38 -13.63
CA PHE A 301 -2.29 -7.70 -13.36
C PHE A 301 -1.34 -8.15 -14.47
N TYR A 302 -0.25 -8.77 -14.08
CA TYR A 302 0.63 -9.48 -14.98
C TYR A 302 -0.09 -10.69 -15.58
N GLY A 303 -0.03 -10.83 -16.90
CA GLY A 303 -0.72 -11.90 -17.61
C GLY A 303 -0.67 -11.71 -19.13
N PRO A 304 -1.28 -12.63 -19.89
CA PRO A 304 -1.31 -12.56 -21.34
C PRO A 304 -1.90 -11.24 -21.84
N CYS A 305 -1.24 -10.62 -22.82
CA CYS A 305 -1.70 -9.39 -23.43
C CYS A 305 -3.12 -9.53 -23.99
N GLY A 306 -3.98 -8.54 -23.72
CA GLY A 306 -5.38 -8.54 -24.15
C GLY A 306 -6.29 -9.52 -23.39
N SER A 307 -5.80 -10.23 -22.38
CA SER A 307 -6.63 -11.14 -21.58
C SER A 307 -7.10 -10.48 -20.28
N THR A 308 -8.20 -11.00 -19.72
CA THR A 308 -8.63 -10.80 -18.32
C THR A 308 -8.06 -11.85 -17.36
N SER A 309 -7.17 -12.73 -17.84
CA SER A 309 -6.45 -13.70 -17.03
C SER A 309 -5.26 -13.06 -16.32
N ALA A 310 -5.16 -13.28 -15.00
CA ALA A 310 -3.95 -13.00 -14.25
C ALA A 310 -3.06 -14.25 -14.26
N ALA A 311 -1.77 -14.10 -14.56
CA ALA A 311 -0.85 -15.21 -14.55
C ALA A 311 -0.64 -15.72 -13.11
N VAL A 312 -0.65 -17.04 -12.96
CA VAL A 312 -0.36 -17.73 -11.70
C VAL A 312 1.08 -18.20 -11.71
N ILE A 313 1.90 -17.59 -10.85
CA ILE A 313 3.31 -17.89 -10.68
C ILE A 313 3.48 -18.81 -9.47
N GLN A 314 3.97 -20.03 -9.72
CA GLN A 314 4.30 -20.96 -8.65
C GLN A 314 5.71 -20.71 -8.15
N ILE A 315 5.84 -20.59 -6.83
CA ILE A 315 7.12 -20.54 -6.14
C ILE A 315 7.24 -21.80 -5.29
N SER A 316 8.38 -22.47 -5.43
CA SER A 316 8.74 -23.65 -4.64
C SER A 316 10.23 -23.62 -4.30
N GLY A 317 10.55 -23.86 -3.04
CA GLY A 317 11.91 -23.76 -2.50
C GLY A 317 12.58 -22.41 -2.77
N ALA A 318 13.87 -22.44 -3.04
CA ALA A 318 14.69 -21.24 -3.30
C ALA A 318 14.69 -20.81 -4.79
N ASN A 319 13.71 -21.23 -5.58
CA ASN A 319 13.67 -20.94 -7.01
C ASN A 319 13.38 -19.46 -7.28
N ALA A 320 14.05 -18.91 -8.30
CA ALA A 320 13.77 -17.56 -8.81
C ALA A 320 13.10 -17.64 -10.19
N VAL A 321 11.93 -17.05 -10.34
CA VAL A 321 11.17 -17.03 -11.60
C VAL A 321 11.38 -15.70 -12.32
N ASP A 322 11.83 -15.80 -13.57
CA ASP A 322 11.96 -14.65 -14.48
C ASP A 322 10.62 -14.38 -15.17
N LEU A 323 10.03 -13.21 -14.91
CA LEU A 323 8.78 -12.75 -15.48
C LEU A 323 8.98 -12.04 -16.83
N LYS A 324 10.22 -11.89 -17.31
CA LYS A 324 10.54 -11.16 -18.54
C LYS A 324 10.02 -9.71 -18.45
N THR A 325 9.14 -9.31 -19.36
CA THR A 325 8.60 -7.96 -19.42
C THR A 325 7.24 -7.88 -18.75
N LEU A 326 7.08 -6.88 -17.88
CA LEU A 326 5.81 -6.37 -17.41
C LEU A 326 5.50 -5.09 -18.17
N SER A 327 4.25 -4.94 -18.62
CA SER A 327 3.81 -3.75 -19.37
C SER A 327 2.65 -3.07 -18.65
N PRO A 328 2.84 -1.87 -18.08
CA PRO A 328 1.73 -1.06 -17.62
C PRO A 328 0.88 -0.57 -18.80
N ALA A 329 -0.26 0.06 -18.54
CA ALA A 329 -1.18 0.55 -19.56
C ALA A 329 -1.88 1.85 -19.12
N CYS A 330 -2.37 2.62 -20.10
CA CYS A 330 -3.24 3.76 -19.82
C CYS A 330 -4.72 3.39 -19.71
N ALA A 331 -5.09 2.19 -20.17
CA ALA A 331 -6.46 1.72 -20.12
C ALA A 331 -6.77 1.14 -18.74
N ALA A 332 -8.02 1.29 -18.30
CA ALA A 332 -8.51 0.68 -17.06
C ALA A 332 -8.30 -0.85 -17.07
N MET A 333 -8.28 -1.46 -15.88
CA MET A 333 -8.13 -2.90 -15.74
C MET A 333 -9.16 -3.64 -16.58
N GLY A 334 -8.73 -4.50 -17.50
CA GLY A 334 -9.68 -5.28 -18.28
C GLY A 334 -10.40 -4.47 -19.35
N SER A 335 -9.86 -3.32 -19.76
CA SER A 335 -10.02 -2.85 -21.13
C SER A 335 -8.96 -3.55 -21.99
N PRO A 336 -9.23 -4.74 -22.54
CA PRO A 336 -8.56 -5.08 -23.78
C PRO A 336 -8.94 -3.96 -24.74
N THR A 337 -7.96 -3.37 -25.42
CA THR A 337 -8.20 -2.80 -26.75
C THR A 337 -9.28 -3.62 -27.44
N PRO A 338 -10.37 -3.02 -27.95
CA PRO A 338 -11.69 -3.65 -28.05
C PRO A 338 -11.54 -5.04 -28.63
N LEU A 339 -11.52 -6.04 -27.74
CA LEU A 339 -11.58 -7.43 -28.14
C LEU A 339 -13.04 -7.61 -28.55
N ASN A 340 -13.28 -7.33 -29.83
CA ASN A 340 -14.50 -7.62 -30.57
C ASN A 340 -14.82 -9.12 -30.64
N THR A 341 -14.23 -9.94 -29.78
CA THR A 341 -14.63 -11.31 -29.55
C THR A 341 -15.28 -11.36 -28.17
N PRO A 342 -16.63 -11.43 -28.13
CA PRO A 342 -17.33 -11.81 -26.93
C PRO A 342 -16.66 -13.06 -26.37
N ILE A 343 -16.31 -13.03 -25.07
CA ILE A 343 -16.20 -14.27 -24.30
C ILE A 343 -17.45 -15.08 -24.67
N ASN A 344 -17.35 -16.32 -25.13
CA ASN A 344 -18.52 -17.07 -25.61
C ASN A 344 -19.52 -17.24 -24.45
N LEU A 345 -20.49 -16.33 -24.38
CA LEU A 345 -21.49 -16.25 -23.33
C LEU A 345 -22.56 -17.30 -23.60
N SER A 346 -22.69 -18.25 -22.68
CA SER A 346 -23.92 -19.04 -22.55
C SER A 346 -25.04 -18.08 -22.15
N VAL A 347 -25.93 -17.74 -23.10
CA VAL A 347 -27.11 -16.91 -22.85
C VAL A 347 -28.17 -17.75 -22.12
N ASP A 348 -27.97 -18.04 -20.83
CA ASP A 348 -29.14 -18.24 -19.96
C ASP A 348 -29.72 -16.83 -19.72
N PRO A 349 -30.96 -16.53 -20.11
CA PRO A 349 -31.56 -15.22 -19.90
C PRO A 349 -31.64 -14.80 -18.42
N ARG A 350 -31.38 -15.71 -17.47
CA ARG A 350 -31.28 -15.44 -16.04
C ARG A 350 -29.88 -15.01 -15.58
N LEU A 351 -28.83 -15.19 -16.39
CA LEU A 351 -27.42 -15.11 -15.96
C LEU A 351 -26.59 -13.98 -16.57
N GLY A 352 -27.13 -13.20 -17.50
CA GLY A 352 -26.31 -12.25 -18.23
C GLY A 352 -25.11 -12.93 -18.90
N SER A 353 -23.96 -12.27 -18.91
CA SER A 353 -22.71 -12.78 -19.48
C SER A 353 -21.98 -13.75 -18.52
N VAL A 354 -21.94 -15.04 -18.85
CA VAL A 354 -21.15 -16.07 -18.14
C VAL A 354 -19.83 -16.36 -18.87
N ALA A 355 -18.68 -16.19 -18.19
CA ALA A 355 -17.37 -16.54 -18.72
C ALA A 355 -16.96 -17.98 -18.35
N THR A 356 -16.50 -18.78 -19.29
CA THR A 356 -15.91 -20.10 -18.98
C THR A 356 -14.44 -19.93 -18.60
N ILE A 357 -14.06 -20.45 -17.42
CA ILE A 357 -12.67 -20.42 -16.94
C ILE A 357 -12.24 -21.80 -16.42
N SER A 358 -10.93 -22.02 -16.33
CA SER A 358 -10.39 -23.23 -15.71
C SER A 358 -10.82 -23.31 -14.24
N ALA A 359 -11.06 -24.53 -13.74
CA ALA A 359 -11.35 -24.79 -12.33
C ALA A 359 -10.22 -24.36 -11.38
N THR A 360 -9.03 -24.09 -11.93
CA THR A 360 -7.87 -23.58 -11.22
C THR A 360 -7.27 -22.42 -12.03
N GLY A 361 -6.89 -21.33 -11.36
CA GLY A 361 -6.30 -20.16 -12.03
C GLY A 361 -6.64 -18.83 -11.36
N SER A 362 -6.43 -17.73 -12.08
CA SER A 362 -6.80 -16.39 -11.62
C SER A 362 -7.26 -15.51 -12.78
N VAL A 363 -8.31 -14.73 -12.53
CA VAL A 363 -8.91 -13.77 -13.46
C VAL A 363 -9.22 -12.48 -12.74
N PHE A 364 -9.29 -11.38 -13.46
CA PHE A 364 -9.66 -10.09 -12.90
C PHE A 364 -10.80 -9.48 -13.73
N GLY A 365 -11.57 -8.61 -13.10
CA GLY A 365 -12.72 -7.96 -13.73
C GLY A 365 -12.98 -6.57 -13.16
N ILE A 366 -13.71 -5.77 -13.94
CA ILE A 366 -14.36 -4.54 -13.46
C ILE A 366 -15.80 -4.88 -13.14
N LEU A 367 -16.34 -4.32 -12.05
CA LEU A 367 -17.77 -4.37 -11.75
C LEU A 367 -18.29 -2.93 -11.66
N ASP A 368 -19.31 -2.58 -12.43
CA ASP A 368 -20.04 -1.34 -12.15
C ASP A 368 -21.08 -1.57 -11.04
N THR A 369 -21.67 -0.47 -10.55
CA THR A 369 -22.68 -0.50 -9.48
C THR A 369 -23.83 -1.45 -9.79
N ASN A 370 -24.11 -2.38 -8.87
CA ASN A 370 -25.12 -3.43 -8.98
C ASN A 370 -24.90 -4.42 -10.14
N GLN A 371 -23.69 -4.50 -10.70
CA GLN A 371 -23.34 -5.57 -11.64
C GLN A 371 -22.88 -6.81 -10.88
N HIS A 372 -23.07 -7.94 -11.55
CA HIS A 372 -22.70 -9.26 -11.09
C HIS A 372 -21.89 -9.94 -12.19
N GLN A 373 -20.90 -10.73 -11.82
CA GLN A 373 -20.12 -11.52 -12.76
C GLN A 373 -20.22 -13.00 -12.44
N TYR A 374 -20.41 -13.80 -13.48
CA TYR A 374 -20.61 -15.23 -13.38
C TYR A 374 -19.51 -15.94 -14.16
N TYR A 375 -18.89 -16.92 -13.51
CA TYR A 375 -17.90 -17.78 -14.12
C TYR A 375 -18.35 -19.23 -14.05
N ARG A 376 -18.33 -19.93 -15.18
CA ARG A 376 -18.66 -21.35 -15.24
C ARG A 376 -17.38 -22.19 -15.18
N LEU A 377 -17.34 -23.10 -14.21
CA LEU A 377 -16.32 -24.12 -14.07
C LEU A 377 -16.90 -25.44 -14.56
N HIS A 378 -16.22 -26.09 -15.50
CA HIS A 378 -16.69 -27.36 -16.04
C HIS A 378 -16.29 -28.53 -15.17
N ASN A 379 -17.29 -29.21 -14.61
CA ASN A 379 -17.13 -30.46 -13.86
C ASN A 379 -15.93 -30.49 -12.88
N PRO A 380 -15.76 -29.49 -11.98
CA PRO A 380 -14.65 -29.49 -11.03
C PRO A 380 -14.79 -30.64 -10.02
N ASN A 381 -13.68 -31.26 -9.62
CA ASN A 381 -13.65 -32.41 -8.70
C ASN A 381 -12.61 -32.21 -7.60
N GLY A 382 -13.02 -32.17 -6.33
CA GLY A 382 -12.15 -31.88 -5.18
C GLY A 382 -12.68 -30.75 -4.30
N SER A 383 -11.82 -30.21 -3.44
CA SER A 383 -12.11 -29.06 -2.61
C SER A 383 -11.91 -27.76 -3.38
N LEU A 384 -13.00 -27.18 -3.87
CA LEU A 384 -13.01 -25.93 -4.62
C LEU A 384 -13.04 -24.74 -3.65
N VAL A 385 -12.14 -23.78 -3.87
CA VAL A 385 -12.13 -22.47 -3.20
C VAL A 385 -12.10 -21.37 -4.24
N ALA A 386 -13.01 -20.42 -4.11
CA ALA A 386 -13.04 -19.17 -4.86
C ALA A 386 -12.76 -18.02 -3.90
N ARG A 387 -11.80 -17.15 -4.23
CA ARG A 387 -11.45 -15.96 -3.43
C ARG A 387 -11.47 -14.74 -4.33
N ALA A 388 -12.20 -13.71 -3.93
CA ALA A 388 -12.30 -12.45 -4.62
C ALA A 388 -11.68 -11.34 -3.76
N LEU A 389 -10.73 -10.60 -4.32
CA LEU A 389 -10.00 -9.52 -3.66
C LEU A 389 -10.37 -8.18 -4.29
N SER A 390 -10.70 -7.19 -3.47
CA SER A 390 -10.93 -5.80 -3.89
C SER A 390 -10.32 -4.82 -2.89
N TYR A 391 -10.63 -4.97 -1.60
CA TYR A 391 -10.21 -4.06 -0.55
C TYR A 391 -8.69 -4.06 -0.40
N SER A 392 -8.07 -5.24 -0.39
CA SER A 392 -6.60 -5.38 -0.30
C SER A 392 -5.86 -4.73 -1.48
N LEU A 393 -6.58 -4.35 -2.53
CA LEU A 393 -6.06 -3.76 -3.76
C LEU A 393 -6.46 -2.28 -3.94
N PHE A 394 -7.05 -1.64 -2.94
CA PHE A 394 -7.60 -0.27 -3.04
C PHE A 394 -8.67 -0.11 -4.13
N SER A 395 -9.44 -1.16 -4.41
CA SER A 395 -10.64 -1.06 -5.25
C SER A 395 -11.84 -0.61 -4.41
N PRO A 396 -12.65 0.37 -4.84
CA PRO A 396 -13.73 0.99 -4.05
C PRO A 396 -15.00 0.13 -3.92
N ILE A 397 -14.88 -1.20 -3.87
CA ILE A 397 -16.01 -2.12 -3.82
C ILE A 397 -15.94 -3.10 -2.66
N ASP A 398 -17.10 -3.25 -2.03
CA ASP A 398 -17.44 -4.37 -1.18
C ASP A 398 -18.05 -5.44 -2.07
N LEU A 399 -17.41 -6.60 -2.12
CA LEU A 399 -17.84 -7.72 -2.94
C LEU A 399 -18.10 -8.97 -2.11
N SER A 400 -18.96 -9.84 -2.63
CA SER A 400 -19.11 -11.20 -2.12
C SER A 400 -18.93 -12.20 -3.24
N VAL A 401 -18.41 -13.38 -2.92
CA VAL A 401 -18.33 -14.52 -3.87
C VAL A 401 -19.12 -15.69 -3.33
N GLU A 402 -19.94 -16.31 -4.17
CA GLU A 402 -20.70 -17.53 -3.84
C GLU A 402 -20.56 -18.60 -4.93
N LEU A 403 -20.73 -19.87 -4.55
CA LEU A 403 -20.75 -21.01 -5.46
C LEU A 403 -22.20 -21.44 -5.67
N LEU A 404 -22.63 -21.51 -6.92
CA LEU A 404 -24.02 -21.80 -7.30
C LEU A 404 -24.11 -23.08 -8.13
N ASP A 405 -25.21 -23.79 -7.94
CA ASP A 405 -25.64 -24.87 -8.83
C ASP A 405 -26.12 -24.27 -10.17
N PRO A 406 -25.61 -24.74 -11.33
CA PRO A 406 -25.91 -24.14 -12.62
C PRO A 406 -27.36 -24.36 -13.09
N ALA A 407 -28.07 -25.35 -12.56
CA ALA A 407 -29.44 -25.65 -12.95
C ALA A 407 -30.45 -24.77 -12.18
N THR A 408 -30.21 -24.59 -10.88
CA THR A 408 -31.11 -23.87 -9.97
C THR A 408 -30.71 -22.42 -9.72
N MET A 409 -29.45 -22.07 -10.00
CA MET A 409 -28.85 -20.78 -9.65
C MET A 409 -28.96 -20.43 -8.15
N SER A 410 -29.09 -21.45 -7.31
CA SER A 410 -29.11 -21.34 -5.86
C SER A 410 -27.74 -21.76 -5.29
N PRO A 411 -27.41 -21.38 -4.04
CA PRO A 411 -26.17 -21.80 -3.40
C PRO A 411 -25.95 -23.31 -3.54
N LEU A 412 -24.77 -23.68 -4.00
CA LEU A 412 -24.39 -25.08 -4.20
C LEU A 412 -24.50 -25.81 -2.85
N SER A 413 -25.08 -27.01 -2.85
CA SER A 413 -25.28 -27.78 -1.62
C SER A 413 -23.94 -28.03 -0.91
N GLY A 414 -23.88 -27.72 0.39
CA GLY A 414 -22.66 -27.85 1.20
C GLY A 414 -21.59 -26.78 0.93
N SER A 415 -21.89 -25.78 0.10
CA SER A 415 -21.03 -24.61 -0.05
C SER A 415 -21.22 -23.61 1.09
N THR A 416 -20.18 -22.82 1.32
CA THR A 416 -20.09 -21.77 2.33
C THR A 416 -19.48 -20.55 1.70
N SER A 417 -20.00 -19.38 2.08
CA SER A 417 -19.50 -18.07 1.66
C SER A 417 -19.11 -17.29 2.91
N GLU A 418 -17.85 -16.88 2.94
CA GLU A 418 -17.26 -16.00 3.93
C GLU A 418 -17.14 -14.62 3.29
N ASP A 419 -18.00 -13.70 3.74
CA ASP A 419 -17.84 -12.28 3.43
C ASP A 419 -16.99 -11.62 4.53
N ASN A 420 -16.21 -10.64 4.13
CA ASN A 420 -15.20 -9.99 4.94
C ASN A 420 -14.19 -10.94 5.58
N VAL A 421 -13.35 -11.59 4.77
CA VAL A 421 -12.52 -12.76 5.18
C VAL A 421 -11.59 -12.48 6.37
N GLU A 422 -11.25 -11.21 6.65
CA GLU A 422 -10.51 -10.83 7.85
C GLU A 422 -11.41 -10.09 8.84
N THR A 423 -12.34 -10.82 9.45
CA THR A 423 -13.00 -10.37 10.68
C THR A 423 -11.95 -10.35 11.79
N ASN A 424 -11.69 -9.18 12.37
CA ASN A 424 -10.59 -8.91 13.34
C ASN A 424 -9.22 -8.58 12.74
N LYS A 425 -9.17 -7.79 11.65
CA LYS A 425 -7.91 -7.12 11.30
C LYS A 425 -7.42 -6.30 12.52
N PRO A 426 -6.10 -6.14 12.71
CA PRO A 426 -5.55 -5.19 13.67
C PRO A 426 -6.31 -3.85 13.57
N GLY A 427 -6.83 -3.32 14.67
CA GLY A 427 -7.63 -2.09 14.64
C GLY A 427 -9.13 -2.24 14.34
N GLY A 428 -9.65 -3.46 14.15
CA GLY A 428 -11.08 -3.78 14.33
C GLY A 428 -12.03 -3.50 13.15
N GLY A 429 -11.56 -3.00 12.01
CA GLY A 429 -12.41 -2.80 10.83
C GLY A 429 -12.54 -4.07 9.95
N PRO A 430 -13.52 -4.14 9.04
CA PRO A 430 -13.60 -5.23 8.05
C PRO A 430 -12.51 -5.12 6.97
N ASN A 431 -12.07 -6.27 6.46
CA ASN A 431 -11.46 -6.42 5.14
C ASN A 431 -12.58 -6.86 4.20
N TYR A 432 -12.93 -6.10 3.17
CA TYR A 432 -14.06 -6.39 2.28
C TYR A 432 -13.74 -7.36 1.12
N ASP A 433 -12.68 -8.16 1.28
CA ASP A 433 -12.43 -9.32 0.43
C ASP A 433 -13.36 -10.49 0.82
N SER A 434 -13.66 -11.38 -0.14
CA SER A 434 -14.60 -12.50 0.06
C SER A 434 -14.03 -13.84 -0.40
N ARG A 435 -14.53 -14.93 0.19
CA ARG A 435 -14.14 -16.30 -0.13
C ARG A 435 -15.35 -17.24 -0.08
N ALA A 436 -15.44 -18.18 -1.01
CA ALA A 436 -16.38 -19.29 -0.96
C ALA A 436 -15.66 -20.63 -1.11
N PHE A 437 -16.22 -21.68 -0.52
CA PHE A 437 -15.67 -23.03 -0.64
C PHE A 437 -16.76 -24.11 -0.71
N ALA A 438 -16.46 -25.20 -1.40
CA ALA A 438 -17.31 -26.39 -1.48
C ALA A 438 -16.49 -27.63 -1.86
N ASN A 439 -16.94 -28.82 -1.46
CA ASN A 439 -16.44 -30.07 -2.01
C ASN A 439 -17.31 -30.49 -3.20
N VAL A 440 -16.69 -30.61 -4.37
CA VAL A 440 -17.35 -30.89 -5.66
C VAL A 440 -16.91 -32.25 -6.20
N ASN A 441 -17.77 -32.94 -6.94
CA ASN A 441 -17.60 -34.37 -7.28
C ASN A 441 -17.29 -34.63 -8.78
N GLY A 442 -17.09 -33.58 -9.57
CA GLY A 442 -16.77 -33.70 -11.00
C GLY A 442 -17.92 -34.15 -11.91
N SER A 443 -19.15 -34.27 -11.41
CA SER A 443 -20.29 -34.70 -12.26
C SER A 443 -21.13 -33.55 -12.80
N THR A 444 -20.98 -32.34 -12.25
CA THR A 444 -21.72 -31.16 -12.67
C THR A 444 -20.84 -29.93 -12.72
N ASP A 445 -21.17 -29.01 -13.63
CA ASP A 445 -20.61 -27.67 -13.65
C ASP A 445 -20.91 -26.92 -12.33
N VAL A 446 -20.11 -25.91 -12.04
CA VAL A 446 -20.31 -24.98 -10.91
C VAL A 446 -20.25 -23.56 -11.44
N ILE A 447 -21.13 -22.68 -10.94
CA ILE A 447 -21.06 -21.25 -11.24
C ILE A 447 -20.42 -20.54 -10.05
N VAL A 448 -19.33 -19.81 -10.29
CA VAL A 448 -18.79 -18.84 -9.34
C VAL A 448 -19.46 -17.51 -9.61
N HIS A 449 -20.07 -16.92 -8.60
CA HIS A 449 -20.81 -15.68 -8.70
C HIS A 449 -20.15 -14.61 -7.84
N VAL A 450 -19.58 -13.59 -8.50
CA VAL A 450 -19.00 -12.42 -7.85
C VAL A 450 -20.01 -11.28 -7.88
N LYS A 451 -20.35 -10.77 -6.70
CA LYS A 451 -21.45 -9.84 -6.48
C LYS A 451 -20.92 -8.50 -6.01
N TRP A 452 -21.46 -7.44 -6.57
CA TRP A 452 -21.38 -6.12 -5.95
C TRP A 452 -22.32 -6.07 -4.74
N ASN A 453 -21.78 -5.82 -3.54
CA ASN A 453 -22.60 -5.57 -2.36
C ASN A 453 -22.86 -4.06 -2.22
N SER A 454 -21.78 -3.28 -2.14
CA SER A 454 -21.87 -1.84 -1.90
C SER A 454 -20.63 -1.09 -2.38
N TYR A 455 -20.75 0.24 -2.50
CA TYR A 455 -19.62 1.12 -2.72
C TYR A 455 -18.89 1.37 -1.40
N LEU A 456 -17.55 1.31 -1.43
CA LEU A 456 -16.72 1.64 -0.28
C LEU A 456 -16.24 3.08 -0.35
N ALA A 457 -16.64 3.86 0.65
CA ALA A 457 -16.12 5.23 0.80
C ALA A 457 -14.59 5.21 1.00
N TYR A 458 -13.91 6.19 0.41
CA TYR A 458 -12.47 6.37 0.51
C TYR A 458 -11.95 6.41 1.96
N SER A 459 -12.75 6.92 2.89
CA SER A 459 -12.44 6.95 4.33
C SER A 459 -12.32 5.56 4.98
N LYS A 460 -12.63 4.48 4.27
CA LYS A 460 -12.43 3.10 4.73
C LYS A 460 -11.02 2.56 4.45
N TYR A 461 -10.22 3.29 3.66
CA TYR A 461 -8.86 2.90 3.29
C TYR A 461 -7.85 3.77 4.03
N PRO A 462 -6.68 3.21 4.39
CA PRO A 462 -5.50 4.01 4.65
C PRO A 462 -5.20 4.89 3.43
N GLY A 463 -4.88 6.17 3.62
CA GLY A 463 -4.55 7.12 2.53
C GLY A 463 -5.75 7.80 1.87
N HIS A 464 -6.97 7.55 2.36
CA HIS A 464 -8.22 8.10 1.82
C HIS A 464 -8.37 7.87 0.31
N SER A 465 -8.46 8.94 -0.47
CA SER A 465 -8.79 8.91 -1.90
C SER A 465 -7.56 8.85 -2.80
N GLU A 466 -6.35 9.01 -2.26
CA GLU A 466 -5.13 9.09 -3.08
C GLU A 466 -4.78 7.74 -3.70
N LEU A 467 -5.02 6.64 -2.97
CA LEU A 467 -4.72 5.30 -3.44
C LEU A 467 -5.92 4.56 -4.01
N VAL A 468 -7.14 4.97 -3.68
CA VAL A 468 -8.33 4.24 -4.12
C VAL A 468 -8.62 4.57 -5.57
N ASP A 469 -8.81 3.52 -6.38
CA ASP A 469 -9.10 3.71 -7.79
C ASP A 469 -10.50 4.32 -7.99
N TYR A 470 -10.68 5.00 -9.12
CA TYR A 470 -12.00 5.43 -9.56
C TYR A 470 -12.80 4.24 -10.09
N ASP A 471 -12.10 3.33 -10.78
CA ASP A 471 -12.72 2.14 -11.34
C ASP A 471 -12.84 1.05 -10.27
N SER A 472 -13.95 0.35 -10.32
CA SER A 472 -14.27 -0.73 -9.39
C SER A 472 -13.82 -2.06 -9.98
N PHE A 473 -12.84 -2.72 -9.37
CA PHE A 473 -12.23 -3.94 -9.88
C PHE A 473 -12.00 -5.00 -8.82
N TYR A 474 -11.67 -6.22 -9.25
CA TYR A 474 -11.29 -7.29 -8.34
C TYR A 474 -10.37 -8.32 -9.00
N LEU A 475 -9.69 -9.12 -8.17
CA LEU A 475 -9.00 -10.35 -8.55
C LEU A 475 -9.78 -11.56 -8.01
N LEU A 476 -10.20 -12.46 -8.89
CA LEU A 476 -10.75 -13.77 -8.52
C LEU A 476 -9.68 -14.85 -8.72
N SER A 477 -9.34 -15.54 -7.65
CA SER A 477 -8.49 -16.72 -7.68
C SER A 477 -9.29 -17.98 -7.36
N LEU A 478 -9.01 -19.06 -8.11
CA LEU A 478 -9.63 -20.36 -7.95
C LEU A 478 -8.58 -21.42 -7.64
N SER A 479 -8.84 -22.22 -6.61
CA SER A 479 -8.04 -23.41 -6.30
C SER A 479 -8.89 -24.65 -6.17
N LEU A 480 -8.32 -25.78 -6.57
CA LEU A 480 -8.90 -27.12 -6.39
C LEU A 480 -7.90 -27.95 -5.60
N ASP A 481 -8.32 -28.50 -4.46
CA ASP A 481 -7.45 -29.21 -3.51
C ASP A 481 -6.19 -28.40 -3.12
N GLY A 482 -6.36 -27.07 -3.01
CA GLY A 482 -5.28 -26.13 -2.70
C GLY A 482 -4.34 -25.81 -3.86
N ALA A 483 -4.53 -26.42 -5.04
CA ALA A 483 -3.73 -26.15 -6.23
C ALA A 483 -4.33 -25.00 -7.05
N TYR A 484 -3.48 -24.04 -7.44
CA TYR A 484 -3.81 -22.97 -8.38
C TYR A 484 -3.22 -23.32 -9.75
N GLY A 485 -4.02 -23.16 -10.80
CA GLY A 485 -3.65 -23.55 -12.17
C GLY A 485 -2.50 -22.71 -12.66
N ALA A 486 -1.27 -23.24 -12.58
CA ALA A 486 -0.07 -22.52 -12.95
C ALA A 486 -0.09 -22.22 -14.44
N THR A 487 -0.07 -20.94 -14.79
CA THR A 487 0.08 -20.49 -16.18
C THR A 487 1.54 -20.23 -16.52
N GLY A 488 2.39 -20.00 -15.51
CA GLY A 488 3.80 -19.64 -15.67
C GLY A 488 3.99 -18.19 -16.09
N ALA A 489 5.26 -17.83 -16.33
CA ALA A 489 5.64 -16.51 -16.80
C ALA A 489 5.21 -16.30 -18.27
N THR A 490 4.64 -15.13 -18.57
CA THR A 490 4.23 -14.68 -19.89
C THR A 490 4.89 -13.34 -20.19
N ASP A 491 5.70 -13.27 -21.25
CA ASP A 491 6.34 -12.01 -21.66
C ASP A 491 5.31 -11.02 -22.22
N MET A 492 5.15 -9.86 -21.57
CA MET A 492 4.21 -8.82 -22.01
C MET A 492 4.82 -7.84 -23.03
N ALA A 493 6.03 -8.09 -23.54
CA ALA A 493 6.72 -7.18 -24.47
C ALA A 493 5.86 -6.81 -25.69
N ALA A 494 5.05 -7.74 -26.19
CA ALA A 494 4.15 -7.50 -27.32
C ALA A 494 3.10 -6.40 -27.08
N CYS A 495 2.74 -6.13 -25.81
CA CYS A 495 1.80 -5.08 -25.44
C CYS A 495 2.41 -3.91 -24.65
N ALA A 496 3.75 -3.78 -24.65
CA ALA A 496 4.49 -2.63 -24.15
C ALA A 496 4.25 -1.38 -25.01
N GLN A 497 3.06 -0.80 -24.91
CA GLN A 497 2.60 0.33 -25.72
C GLN A 497 2.50 1.64 -24.92
N LEU A 498 2.91 1.64 -23.65
CA LEU A 498 2.86 2.83 -22.81
C LEU A 498 3.87 3.89 -23.30
N PRO A 499 3.46 5.08 -23.74
CA PRO A 499 4.39 6.18 -23.99
C PRO A 499 4.94 6.69 -22.66
N ASN A 500 6.19 6.37 -22.33
CA ASN A 500 6.83 6.84 -21.11
C ASN A 500 8.01 7.78 -21.40
N LYS A 501 8.42 8.53 -20.38
CA LYS A 501 9.68 9.28 -20.39
C LYS A 501 10.72 8.49 -19.60
N LEU A 502 11.94 8.41 -20.14
CA LEU A 502 13.07 7.91 -19.38
C LEU A 502 13.31 8.83 -18.19
N GLN A 503 13.45 8.23 -17.02
CA GLN A 503 13.67 8.91 -15.75
C GLN A 503 14.90 8.33 -15.09
N SER A 504 15.59 9.16 -14.33
CA SER A 504 16.74 8.76 -13.55
C SER A 504 16.46 8.95 -12.07
N ALA A 505 16.99 8.07 -11.24
CA ALA A 505 17.06 8.31 -9.81
C ALA A 505 17.75 9.65 -9.51
N TRP A 506 17.38 10.25 -8.38
CA TRP A 506 18.02 11.46 -7.90
C TRP A 506 19.24 11.09 -7.03
N PHE A 507 20.33 11.82 -7.21
CA PHE A 507 21.55 11.63 -6.44
C PHE A 507 22.05 12.98 -5.94
N LYS A 508 22.58 13.01 -4.72
CA LYS A 508 23.30 14.18 -4.20
C LYS A 508 24.79 13.90 -4.25
N THR A 509 25.50 14.66 -5.08
CA THR A 509 26.96 14.68 -5.05
C THR A 509 27.39 15.55 -3.88
N SER A 510 28.22 15.02 -2.95
CA SER A 510 29.09 15.78 -2.03
C SER A 510 28.75 15.92 -0.52
N SER A 511 28.13 14.94 0.15
CA SER A 511 28.18 14.90 1.63
C SER A 511 28.60 13.52 2.15
N PRO A 512 29.56 13.40 3.09
CA PRO A 512 30.01 12.11 3.62
C PRO A 512 28.98 11.46 4.55
N SER A 513 28.15 12.27 5.21
CA SER A 513 27.02 11.87 6.04
C SER A 513 25.79 12.70 5.68
N PHE A 514 24.61 12.12 5.89
CA PHE A 514 23.32 12.75 5.66
C PHE A 514 22.37 12.37 6.80
N SER A 515 21.59 13.35 7.26
CA SER A 515 20.44 13.12 8.12
C SER A 515 19.22 13.21 7.22
N GLU A 516 18.50 12.10 7.10
CA GLU A 516 17.23 12.09 6.42
C GLU A 516 16.13 12.36 7.45
N THR A 517 15.60 13.58 7.40
CA THR A 517 14.32 13.88 8.03
C THR A 517 13.25 13.25 7.15
N LYS A 518 12.75 12.08 7.53
CA LYS A 518 11.58 11.53 6.84
C LYS A 518 10.44 12.53 6.99
N THR A 519 9.57 12.66 6.00
CA THR A 519 8.31 13.36 6.24
C THR A 519 7.59 12.57 7.33
N GLY A 520 7.51 13.11 8.55
CA GLY A 520 7.03 12.33 9.69
C GLY A 520 5.66 11.72 9.42
N CYS A 521 5.35 10.60 10.06
CA CYS A 521 4.05 9.95 9.94
C CYS A 521 2.97 10.93 10.42
N GLY A 522 2.01 11.27 9.56
CA GLY A 522 0.90 12.15 9.96
C GLY A 522 0.44 13.13 8.90
N SER A 523 -0.60 12.75 8.18
CA SER A 523 -1.82 13.55 8.23
C SER A 523 -2.90 12.58 8.67
N LEU A 524 -3.68 12.90 9.71
CA LEU A 524 -4.89 12.11 9.95
C LEU A 524 -5.88 12.47 8.86
N GLY A 525 -6.28 11.48 8.07
CA GLY A 525 -7.25 11.67 7.01
C GLY A 525 -8.61 12.03 7.62
N GLY A 526 -8.85 13.32 7.82
CA GLY A 526 -10.17 13.86 8.10
C GLY A 526 -10.83 14.27 6.77
N PRO A 527 -12.17 14.26 6.68
CA PRO A 527 -12.92 14.68 5.47
C PRO A 527 -12.84 16.19 5.14
N GLY A 528 -11.74 16.86 5.48
CA GLY A 528 -11.52 18.30 5.22
C GLY A 528 -10.07 18.78 5.26
N ALA A 529 -9.08 17.90 5.48
CA ALA A 529 -7.67 18.27 5.44
C ALA A 529 -7.12 18.05 4.03
N GLY A 530 -7.32 19.03 3.14
CA GLY A 530 -6.63 19.05 1.85
C GLY A 530 -5.13 19.17 2.09
N GLY A 531 -4.37 18.18 1.62
CA GLY A 531 -2.90 18.19 1.65
C GLY A 531 -2.36 19.42 0.92
N GLY A 532 -1.86 20.39 1.68
CA GLY A 532 -0.98 21.43 1.18
C GLY A 532 0.43 20.86 1.12
N GLY A 533 0.96 20.63 -0.08
CA GLY A 533 2.34 20.21 -0.28
C GLY A 533 3.35 21.23 0.29
N PRO A 534 4.58 20.81 0.64
CA PRO A 534 5.59 21.72 1.17
C PRO A 534 6.26 22.45 0.01
N GLY A 535 5.96 23.74 -0.16
CA GLY A 535 6.73 24.61 -1.05
C GLY A 535 5.93 25.77 -1.64
N GLY A 536 6.02 26.94 -1.02
CA GLY A 536 5.53 28.20 -1.60
C GLY A 536 5.39 29.30 -0.57
N GLY A 537 6.44 30.10 -0.36
CA GLY A 537 6.38 31.29 0.48
C GLY A 537 5.42 32.35 -0.08
N LEU A 538 4.75 33.04 0.84
CA LEU A 538 4.13 34.37 0.72
C LEU A 538 3.31 34.66 -0.55
N THR A 539 1.99 34.72 -0.40
CA THR A 539 1.17 35.96 -0.44
C THR A 539 -0.30 35.54 -0.54
N LEU A 540 -1.13 35.80 0.47
CA LEU A 540 -2.51 36.31 0.31
C LEU A 540 -3.20 36.51 1.67
N LEU A 541 -3.13 37.76 2.10
CA LEU A 541 -4.03 38.42 3.03
C LEU A 541 -5.46 38.43 2.46
N PHE A 542 -6.44 38.16 3.34
CA PHE A 542 -7.85 38.57 3.30
C PHE A 542 -8.66 38.34 2.01
N THR A 543 -9.37 37.20 1.92
CA THR A 543 -10.70 37.15 1.29
C THR A 543 -11.54 36.00 1.86
N ALA A 544 -12.12 36.20 3.05
CA ALA A 544 -13.25 35.39 3.53
C ALA A 544 -14.08 36.18 4.57
N ALA A 545 -14.58 37.34 4.16
CA ALA A 545 -15.57 38.10 4.93
C ALA A 545 -16.49 38.88 3.97
N PHE A 546 -17.14 38.20 3.02
CA PHE A 546 -18.20 38.83 2.21
C PHE A 546 -19.34 37.91 1.73
N LEU A 547 -19.59 36.80 2.43
CA LEU A 547 -20.78 35.97 2.19
C LEU A 547 -21.53 35.62 3.49
N ALA A 548 -21.72 36.62 4.36
CA ALA A 548 -22.57 36.50 5.54
C ALA A 548 -23.36 37.78 5.89
N GLN A 549 -23.62 38.66 4.91
CA GLN A 549 -24.54 39.80 5.05
C GLN A 549 -25.55 39.92 3.89
N GLY A 550 -25.91 38.80 3.26
CA GLY A 550 -26.90 38.75 2.17
C GLY A 550 -28.32 38.35 2.60
N TYR A 551 -28.55 37.92 3.84
CA TYR A 551 -29.82 37.30 4.26
C TYR A 551 -30.56 37.99 5.40
N PHE A 552 -30.15 39.21 5.80
CA PHE A 552 -30.83 39.97 6.86
C PHE A 552 -31.49 41.29 6.40
N TRP A 553 -31.58 41.54 5.09
CA TRP A 553 -32.21 42.75 4.54
C TRP A 553 -33.42 42.51 3.60
N ALA A 554 -33.90 41.27 3.50
CA ALA A 554 -35.06 40.91 2.67
C ALA A 554 -36.35 40.57 3.46
N SER A 555 -36.41 40.79 4.77
CA SER A 555 -37.61 40.52 5.60
C SER A 555 -38.21 41.76 6.30
N ARG A 556 -37.78 42.97 5.95
CA ARG A 556 -38.38 44.24 6.45
C ARG A 556 -38.89 45.19 5.36
N ARG A 557 -39.33 44.64 4.21
CA ARG A 557 -40.02 45.42 3.15
C ARG A 557 -41.35 44.79 2.69
N ALA A 558 -42.09 44.19 3.62
CA ALA A 558 -43.47 43.72 3.40
C ALA A 558 -44.47 44.23 4.47
N LYS A 559 -44.20 45.38 5.11
CA LYS A 559 -45.10 46.00 6.10
C LYS A 559 -45.24 47.53 6.00
N ALA A 560 -45.07 48.09 4.81
CA ALA A 560 -45.24 49.53 4.56
C ALA A 560 -45.90 49.86 3.21
N LEU A 561 -46.91 49.08 2.81
CA LEU A 561 -47.73 49.39 1.63
C LEU A 561 -49.19 48.89 1.78
N GLN A 562 -49.74 49.00 2.99
CA GLN A 562 -51.17 48.74 3.23
C GLN A 562 -51.81 49.66 4.29
N LEU A 563 -51.36 50.91 4.40
CA LEU A 563 -52.01 51.90 5.28
C LEU A 563 -51.80 53.37 4.86
N VAL A 564 -51.97 53.69 3.56
CA VAL A 564 -52.35 55.05 3.10
C VAL A 564 -53.32 54.90 1.91
N ARG A 565 -54.53 54.42 2.21
CA ARG A 565 -55.78 54.72 1.48
C ARG A 565 -56.98 54.40 2.36
N ARG A 566 -57.03 55.06 3.52
CA ARG A 566 -58.28 55.38 4.22
C ARG A 566 -58.18 56.80 4.76
N ARG A 567 -58.88 57.69 4.05
CA ARG A 567 -59.42 58.99 4.45
C ARG A 567 -58.46 60.20 4.50
N ARG A 568 -58.71 61.04 3.48
CA ARG A 568 -58.39 62.47 3.30
C ARG A 568 -56.97 62.80 2.91
#